data_AF-A0AAJ4W8A8-F1
#
_entry.id   AF-A0AAJ4W8A8-F1
#
_cell.length_a   1.000
_cell.length_b   1.000
_cell.length_c   1.000
_cell.angle_alpha   90.00
_cell.angle_beta   90.00
_cell.angle_gamma   90.00
#
_symmetry.space_group_name_H-M   'P 1'
#
loop_
_entity.id
_entity.type
_entity.pdbx_description
1 polymer ?
#
loop_
_entity_poly.entity_id
_entity_poly.type
_entity_poly.pdbx_seq_one_letter_code
_entity_poly.pdbx_strand_id
1 'polypeptide(L)' 'MFNMMTKGYVAASLRIESFLKNQRGITAIEYALIGVAMASLLAVVLGTGDGSGFLYELKQTFLKISQSIKAVTVGSTK' A
#
# COMPACT_ATOMS: atom_id res chain seq x y z
N MET A 1 26.04 41.88 -2.99
CA MET A 1 25.34 41.67 -1.70
C MET A 1 24.05 40.86 -1.83
N PHE A 2 23.25 41.01 -2.90
CA PHE A 2 22.04 40.21 -3.14
C PHE A 2 22.23 38.68 -3.12
N ASN A 3 23.37 38.16 -3.60
CA ASN A 3 23.65 36.72 -3.66
C ASN A 3 23.68 36.03 -2.28
N MET A 4 24.14 36.71 -1.22
CA MET A 4 24.21 36.12 0.12
C MET A 4 22.84 36.07 0.82
N MET A 5 22.03 37.12 0.62
CA MET A 5 20.65 37.17 1.12
C MET A 5 19.78 36.11 0.44
N THR A 6 19.89 35.95 -0.88
CA THR A 6 19.16 34.89 -1.61
C THR A 6 19.63 33.51 -1.20
N LYS A 7 20.94 33.28 -1.03
CA LYS A 7 21.48 32.01 -0.51
C LYS A 7 20.97 31.72 0.90
N GLY A 8 20.90 32.72 1.76
CA GLY A 8 20.33 32.58 3.10
C GLY A 8 18.85 32.18 3.08
N TYR A 9 18.05 32.84 2.25
CA TYR A 9 16.63 32.51 2.07
C TYR A 9 16.43 31.09 1.55
N VAL A 10 17.17 30.69 0.50
CA VAL A 10 17.12 29.34 -0.06
C VAL A 10 17.61 28.29 0.95
N ALA A 11 18.67 28.58 1.69
CA ALA A 11 19.18 27.66 2.70
C ALA A 11 18.24 27.51 3.92
N ALA A 12 17.45 28.54 4.23
CA ALA A 12 16.43 28.50 5.26
C ALA A 12 15.19 27.71 4.79
N SER A 13 14.71 27.98 3.56
CA SER A 13 13.57 27.26 3.00
C SER A 13 13.85 25.76 2.86
N LEU A 14 15.04 25.38 2.39
CA LEU A 14 15.47 23.98 2.28
C LEU A 14 15.56 23.29 3.65
N ARG A 15 15.99 24.01 4.69
CA ARG A 15 16.05 23.45 6.05
C ARG A 15 14.67 23.23 6.64
N ILE A 16 13.76 24.18 6.47
CA ILE A 16 12.37 24.04 6.92
C ILE A 16 11.69 22.87 6.19
N GLU A 17 11.90 22.76 4.88
CA GLU A 17 11.40 21.64 4.09
C GLU A 17 11.99 20.30 4.58
N SER A 18 13.30 20.26 4.84
CA SER A 18 13.96 19.07 5.38
C SER A 18 13.47 18.70 6.78
N PHE A 19 13.11 19.68 7.61
CA PHE A 19 12.60 19.50 8.96
C PHE A 19 11.17 18.94 8.96
N LEU A 20 10.29 19.48 8.11
CA LEU A 20 8.93 18.97 7.93
C LEU A 20 8.91 17.56 7.36
N LYS A 21 9.84 17.25 6.45
CA LYS A 21 10.01 15.91 5.88
C LYS A 21 10.86 14.99 6.77
N ASN A 22 11.35 15.48 7.91
CA ASN A 22 12.22 14.69 8.76
C ASN A 22 11.41 13.67 9.55
N GLN A 23 11.56 12.41 9.17
CA GLN A 23 10.97 11.27 9.87
C GLN A 23 11.91 10.65 10.91
N ARG A 24 13.14 11.19 11.07
CA ARG A 24 14.12 10.70 12.05
C ARG A 24 13.72 11.17 13.44
N GLY A 25 13.32 10.23 14.30
CA GLY A 25 12.88 10.52 15.66
C GLY A 25 11.37 10.37 15.89
N ILE A 26 10.60 9.99 14.86
CA ILE A 26 9.28 9.40 15.09
C ILE A 26 9.50 8.09 15.85
N THR A 27 8.76 7.88 16.93
CA THR A 27 8.99 6.73 17.79
C THR A 27 8.38 5.49 17.14
N ALA A 28 8.86 4.32 17.55
CA ALA A 28 8.32 3.05 17.07
C ALA A 28 6.82 2.91 17.39
N ILE A 29 6.28 3.62 18.38
CA ILE A 29 4.87 3.50 18.77
C ILE A 29 3.92 4.23 17.81
N GLU A 30 4.28 5.38 17.22
CA GLU A 30 3.39 6.06 16.27
C GLU A 30 3.29 5.29 14.95
N TYR A 31 4.41 4.78 14.44
CA TYR A 31 4.38 3.94 13.25
C TYR A 31 3.65 2.62 13.49
N ALA A 32 3.77 2.03 14.68
CA ALA A 32 3.00 0.86 15.06
C ALA A 32 1.49 1.16 15.05
N LEU A 33 1.06 2.29 15.61
CA LEU A 33 -0.34 2.70 15.62
C LEU A 33 -0.89 2.95 14.21
N ILE A 34 -0.12 3.63 13.35
CA ILE A 34 -0.49 3.82 11.93
C ILE A 34 -0.59 2.47 11.22
N GLY A 35 0.31 1.53 11.49
CA GLY A 35 0.27 0.17 10.96
C GLY A 35 -1.01 -0.57 11.35
N VAL A 36 -1.42 -0.47 12.63
CA VAL A 36 -2.68 -1.05 13.12
C VAL A 36 -3.90 -0.42 12.43
N ALA A 37 -3.91 0.90 12.26
CA ALA A 37 -4.99 1.62 11.58
C ALA A 37 -5.11 1.24 10.09
N MET A 38 -3.97 1.10 9.41
CA MET A 38 -3.95 0.65 8.00
C MET A 38 -4.39 -0.81 7.87
N ALA A 39 -3.94 -1.69 8.76
CA ALA A 39 -4.31 -3.10 8.76
C ALA A 39 -5.82 -3.31 8.97
N SER A 40 -6.44 -2.55 9.88
CA SER A 40 -7.87 -2.66 10.14
C SER A 40 -8.72 -2.17 8.96
N LEU A 41 -8.35 -1.04 8.33
CA LEU A 41 -9.02 -0.55 7.13
C LEU A 41 -8.89 -1.53 5.97
N LEU A 42 -7.69 -2.08 5.76
CA LEU A 42 -7.46 -3.09 4.73
C LEU A 42 -8.26 -4.36 4.99
N ALA A 43 -8.38 -4.81 6.24
CA ALA A 43 -9.19 -5.97 6.59
C ALA A 43 -10.67 -5.77 6.24
N VAL A 44 -11.22 -4.56 6.43
CA VAL A 44 -12.60 -4.22 6.04
C VAL A 44 -12.77 -4.22 4.52
N VAL A 45 -11.85 -3.58 3.79
CA VAL A 45 -11.96 -3.42 2.33
C VAL A 45 -11.69 -4.74 1.59
N LEU A 46 -10.65 -5.48 2.00
CA LEU A 46 -10.24 -6.71 1.35
C LEU A 46 -11.14 -7.90 1.74
N GLY A 47 -11.76 -7.84 2.92
CA GLY A 47 -12.52 -8.94 3.50
C GLY A 47 -11.62 -10.05 4.02
N THR A 48 -12.18 -10.95 4.84
CA THR A 48 -11.45 -12.05 5.49
C THR A 48 -11.14 -13.24 4.59
N GLY A 49 -11.44 -13.17 3.29
CA GLY A 49 -11.07 -14.18 2.28
C GLY A 49 -12.04 -15.36 2.15
N ASP A 50 -12.96 -15.54 3.10
CA ASP A 50 -13.96 -16.61 3.08
C ASP A 50 -15.38 -16.04 3.22
N GLY A 51 -16.22 -16.33 2.22
CA GLY A 51 -17.66 -16.03 2.22
C GLY A 51 -18.08 -14.69 1.59
N SER A 52 -17.25 -13.65 1.65
CA SER A 52 -17.54 -12.35 1.01
C SER A 52 -16.30 -11.43 0.97
N GLY A 53 -16.38 -10.34 0.18
CA GLY A 53 -15.33 -9.33 0.07
C GLY A 53 -14.44 -9.47 -1.17
N PHE A 54 -13.54 -8.50 -1.38
CA PHE A 54 -12.71 -8.43 -2.57
C PHE A 54 -11.82 -9.67 -2.77
N LEU A 55 -11.20 -10.18 -1.70
CA LEU A 55 -10.35 -11.37 -1.79
C LEU A 55 -11.13 -12.63 -2.14
N TYR A 56 -12.39 -12.73 -1.71
CA TYR A 56 -13.26 -13.85 -2.05
C TYR A 56 -13.59 -13.87 -3.54
N GLU A 57 -14.00 -12.72 -4.11
CA GLU A 57 -14.30 -12.61 -5.55
C GLU A 57 -13.05 -12.87 -6.42
N LEU A 58 -11.90 -12.37 -5.96
CA LEU A 58 -10.62 -12.65 -6.61
C LEU A 58 -10.33 -14.16 -6.62
N LYS A 59 -10.47 -14.84 -5.47
CA LYS A 59 -10.32 -16.30 -5.34
C LYS A 59 -11.28 -17.06 -6.25
N GLN A 60 -12.55 -16.68 -6.30
CA GLN A 60 -13.55 -17.30 -7.17
C GLN A 60 -13.19 -17.16 -8.66
N THR A 61 -12.67 -15.99 -9.06
CA THR A 61 -12.24 -15.76 -10.44
C THR A 61 -11.08 -16.69 -10.83
N PHE A 62 -10.06 -16.81 -9.97
CA PHE A 62 -8.95 -17.74 -10.21
C PHE A 62 -9.40 -19.21 -10.22
N LEU A 63 -10.34 -19.60 -9.36
CA LEU A 63 -10.90 -20.94 -9.37
C LEU A 63 -11.63 -21.24 -10.69
N LYS A 64 -12.45 -20.31 -11.19
CA LYS A 64 -13.12 -20.45 -12.49
C LYS A 64 -12.11 -20.60 -13.64
N ILE A 65 -11.05 -19.79 -13.65
CA ILE A 65 -9.99 -19.91 -14.67
C ILE A 65 -9.32 -21.29 -14.60
N SER A 66 -8.96 -21.74 -13.40
CA SER A 66 -8.36 -23.08 -13.21
C SER A 66 -9.27 -24.20 -13.66
N GLN A 67 -10.58 -24.11 -13.37
CA GLN A 67 -11.58 -25.07 -13.81
C GLN A 67 -11.71 -25.08 -15.34
N SER A 68 -11.78 -23.92 -15.98
CA SER A 68 -11.82 -23.81 -17.44
C SER A 68 -10.59 -24.44 -18.11
N ILE A 69 -9.40 -24.21 -17.56
CA ILE A 69 -8.16 -24.83 -18.07
C ILE A 69 -8.24 -26.36 -17.95
N LYS A 70 -8.62 -26.88 -16.78
CA LYS A 70 -8.77 -28.34 -16.58
C LYS A 70 -9.81 -28.94 -17.52
N ALA A 71 -10.94 -28.26 -17.73
CA ALA A 71 -11.99 -28.71 -18.63
C ALA A 71 -11.48 -28.84 -20.08
N VAL A 72 -10.67 -27.88 -20.55
CA VAL A 72 -10.04 -27.95 -21.88
C VAL A 72 -9.02 -29.09 -21.96
N THR A 73 -8.21 -29.30 -20.92
CA THR A 73 -7.23 -30.41 -20.90
C THR A 73 -7.89 -31.79 -20.91
N VAL A 74 -9.01 -31.98 -20.20
CA VAL A 74 -9.73 -33.25 -20.15
C VAL A 74 -10.61 -33.47 -21.39
N GLY A 75 -11.09 -32.39 -22.02
CA GLY A 75 -11.88 -32.44 -23.26
C GLY A 75 -11.08 -32.79 -24.52
N SER A 76 -9.75 -32.63 -24.49
CA SER A 76 -8.87 -32.88 -25.64
C SER A 76 -8.39 -34.34 -25.77
N THR A 77 -8.81 -35.24 -24.87
CA THR A 77 -8.43 -36.68 -24.91
C THR A 77 -9.56 -37.59 -25.42
N LYS A 78 -10.48 -37.07 -26.23
CA LYS A 78 -11.40 -37.88 -27.03
C LYS A 78 -11.22 -37.63 -28.50
#